data_AF-A0A409WP88-F1
#
_entry.id   AF-A0A409WP88-F1
#
_cell.length_a   1.000
_cell.length_b   1.000
_cell.length_c   1.000
_cell.angle_alpha   90.00
_cell.angle_beta   90.00
_cell.angle_gamma   90.00
#
_symmetry.space_group_name_H-M   'P 1'
#
loop_
_entity.id
_entity.type
_entity.pdbx_description
1 polymer ?
#
loop_
_entity_poly.entity_id
_entity_poly.type
_entity_poly.pdbx_seq_one_letter_code
_entity_poly.pdbx_strand_id
1 'polypeptide(L)'
;MGLPKLVILPPVPPELREAAALVDPNEQRCLIENRSKGTTVELAHVYDRDYTAEKEMMDGIEWCWGIRRGSLNFDTSRNMFFLDVSVFKLYRKRKWVLIPEEHVVDRYLNQRAKPLIRPQMQALKFEVWHSHSI
;
A
#
# COMPACT_ATOMS: atom_id res chain seq x y z
N MET A 1 22.11 0.30 -11.32
CA MET A 1 21.02 0.47 -10.33
C MET A 1 21.59 1.35 -9.24
N GLY A 2 21.30 2.66 -9.28
CA GLY A 2 21.87 3.62 -8.34
C GLY A 2 21.40 3.32 -6.91
N LEU A 3 22.29 3.47 -5.93
CA LEU A 3 21.90 3.46 -4.52
C LEU A 3 20.80 4.52 -4.34
N PRO A 4 19.65 4.20 -3.71
CA PRO A 4 18.68 5.23 -3.37
C PRO A 4 19.42 6.27 -2.53
N LYS A 5 19.33 7.55 -2.94
CA LYS A 5 19.74 8.66 -2.09
C LYS A 5 19.06 8.45 -0.74
N LEU A 6 19.83 8.52 0.34
CA LEU A 6 19.33 8.33 1.70
C LEU A 6 18.41 9.52 2.03
N VAL A 7 17.16 9.46 1.58
CA VAL A 7 16.15 10.44 1.93
C VAL A 7 15.59 10.00 3.26
N ILE A 8 15.98 10.70 4.32
CA ILE A 8 15.41 10.51 5.64
C ILE A 8 14.05 11.17 5.62
N LEU A 9 13.01 10.37 5.36
CA LEU A 9 11.64 10.85 5.48
C LEU A 9 11.29 11.05 6.96
N PRO A 10 10.47 12.06 7.30
CA PRO A 10 10.00 12.25 8.67
C PRO A 10 9.24 11.00 9.12
N PRO A 11 9.24 10.62 10.41
CA PRO A 11 8.47 9.48 10.88
C PRO A 11 6.99 9.62 10.48
N VAL A 12 6.31 8.48 10.28
CA VAL A 12 4.86 8.50 9.98
C VAL A 12 4.14 9.14 11.17
N PRO A 13 3.34 10.18 10.96
CA PRO A 13 2.59 10.82 12.04
C PRO A 13 1.66 9.82 12.77
N PRO A 14 1.55 9.90 14.12
CA PRO A 14 0.71 8.98 14.90
C PRO A 14 -0.75 8.92 14.44
N GLU A 15 -1.31 10.06 14.02
CA GLU A 15 -2.70 10.16 13.55
C GLU A 15 -2.98 9.29 12.32
N LEU A 16 -1.98 9.08 11.45
CA LEU A 16 -2.13 8.22 10.28
C LEU A 16 -2.08 6.75 10.65
N ARG A 17 -1.29 6.41 11.67
CA ARG A 17 -1.30 5.06 12.23
C ARG A 17 -2.64 4.75 12.89
N GLU A 18 -3.22 5.71 13.61
CA GLU A 18 -4.57 5.59 14.19
C GLU A 18 -5.64 5.48 13.11
N ALA A 19 -5.57 6.30 12.05
CA ALA A 19 -6.49 6.20 10.91
C ALA A 19 -6.37 4.85 10.18
N ALA A 20 -5.17 4.32 9.99
CA ALA A 20 -4.94 2.99 9.44
C ALA A 20 -5.52 1.90 10.36
N ALA A 21 -5.31 2.02 11.67
CA ALA A 21 -5.85 1.11 12.67
C ALA A 21 -7.39 1.07 12.69
N LEU A 22 -8.07 2.19 12.44
CA LEU A 22 -9.54 2.28 12.41
C LEU A 22 -10.17 1.55 11.22
N VAL A 23 -9.46 1.48 10.10
CA VAL A 23 -9.97 0.86 8.86
C VAL A 23 -9.33 -0.50 8.57
N ASP A 24 -8.46 -0.98 9.47
CA ASP A 24 -7.78 -2.25 9.30
C ASP A 24 -8.75 -3.42 9.54
N PRO A 25 -9.04 -4.23 8.51
CA PRO A 25 -9.92 -5.40 8.68
C PRO A 25 -9.32 -6.47 9.60
N ASN A 26 -8.00 -6.44 9.85
CA ASN A 26 -7.30 -7.42 10.68
C ASN A 26 -7.08 -6.95 12.13
N GLU A 27 -7.77 -5.90 12.59
CA GLU A 27 -7.73 -5.43 13.98
C GLU A 27 -6.31 -5.16 14.50
N GLN A 28 -5.42 -4.65 13.64
CA GLN A 28 -4.01 -4.33 13.91
C GLN A 28 -3.17 -5.57 14.26
N ARG A 29 -3.60 -6.75 13.83
CA ARG A 29 -2.80 -7.98 13.90
C ARG A 29 -1.77 -8.01 12.79
N CYS A 30 -0.70 -8.76 13.01
CA CYS A 30 0.28 -9.02 11.94
C CYS A 30 -0.42 -9.75 10.79
N LEU A 31 -0.42 -9.17 9.59
CA LEU A 31 -1.07 -9.74 8.40
C LEU A 31 -0.59 -11.16 8.08
N ILE A 32 0.70 -11.44 8.26
CA ILE A 32 1.33 -12.70 7.85
C ILE A 32 1.24 -13.77 8.94
N GLU A 33 1.53 -13.40 10.18
CA GLU A 33 1.62 -14.35 11.29
C GLU A 33 0.32 -14.45 12.10
N ASN A 34 -0.65 -13.59 11.80
CA ASN A 34 -1.90 -13.46 12.56
C ASN A 34 -1.66 -13.26 14.07
N ARG A 35 -0.54 -12.65 14.47
CA ARG A 35 -0.25 -12.40 15.89
C ARG A 35 -1.07 -11.21 16.40
N SER A 36 -1.61 -11.33 17.60
CA SER A 36 -2.38 -10.27 18.27
C SER A 36 -1.58 -8.98 18.41
N LYS A 37 -2.28 -7.85 18.46
CA LYS A 37 -1.72 -6.53 18.73
C LYS A 37 -0.87 -6.57 20.01
N GLY A 38 0.45 -6.43 19.84
CA GLY A 38 1.43 -6.29 20.91
C GLY A 38 2.38 -5.12 20.61
N THR A 39 3.41 -4.93 21.43
CA THR A 39 4.42 -3.86 21.22
C THR A 39 5.32 -4.09 20.00
N THR A 40 5.22 -5.23 19.33
CA THR A 40 6.09 -5.63 18.21
C THR A 40 5.45 -5.47 16.84
N VAL A 41 4.28 -4.84 16.74
CA VAL A 41 3.62 -4.65 15.44
C VAL A 41 3.99 -3.29 14.86
N GLU A 42 4.62 -3.31 13.69
CA GLU A 42 5.01 -2.16 12.90
C GLU A 42 4.03 -1.87 11.77
N LEU A 43 3.98 -0.60 11.38
CA LEU A 43 3.20 -0.13 10.23
C LEU A 43 4.07 -0.21 8.98
N ALA A 44 3.62 -0.95 7.98
CA ALA A 44 4.26 -1.10 6.68
C ALA A 44 3.46 -0.39 5.59
N HIS A 45 4.15 0.08 4.56
CA HIS A 45 3.52 0.59 3.33
C HIS A 45 3.55 -0.45 2.22
N VAL A 46 2.44 -0.63 1.50
CA VAL A 46 2.40 -1.50 0.31
C VAL A 46 3.34 -0.94 -0.76
N TYR A 47 3.21 0.35 -1.04
CA TYR A 47 4.16 1.10 -1.84
C TYR A 47 5.03 1.97 -0.94
N ASP A 48 6.33 1.68 -0.90
CA ASP A 48 7.27 2.31 0.02
C ASP A 48 7.30 3.83 -0.18
N ARG A 49 7.19 4.57 0.91
CA ARG A 49 7.26 6.04 0.89
C ARG A 49 8.64 6.55 0.49
N ASP A 50 9.71 5.76 0.62
CA ASP A 50 11.07 6.13 0.19
C ASP A 50 11.10 6.47 -1.32
N TYR A 51 10.15 5.94 -2.10
CA TYR A 51 9.97 6.28 -3.51
C TYR A 51 9.52 7.71 -3.78
N THR A 52 9.00 8.44 -2.78
CA THR A 52 8.72 9.89 -2.93
C THR A 52 9.97 10.70 -3.28
N ALA A 53 11.16 10.19 -2.98
CA ALA A 53 12.44 10.81 -3.36
C ALA A 53 12.75 10.73 -4.86
N GLU A 54 12.14 9.77 -5.57
CA GLU A 54 12.38 9.48 -6.99
C GLU A 54 11.49 10.39 -7.85
N LYS A 55 11.90 11.66 -7.99
CA LYS A 55 11.08 12.71 -8.62
C LYS A 55 10.55 12.34 -10.01
N GLU A 56 11.39 11.76 -10.87
CA GLU A 56 10.98 11.38 -12.23
C GLU A 56 9.91 10.30 -12.22
N MET A 57 10.04 9.34 -11.30
CA MET A 57 9.05 8.28 -11.12
C MET A 57 7.74 8.84 -10.57
N MET A 58 7.81 9.72 -9.56
CA MET A 58 6.63 10.38 -9.00
C MET A 58 5.89 11.22 -10.04
N ASP A 59 6.61 12.06 -10.79
CA ASP A 59 6.05 12.88 -11.87
C ASP A 59 5.38 12.00 -12.94
N GLY A 60 6.00 10.85 -13.28
CA GLY A 60 5.44 9.88 -14.23
C GLY A 60 4.16 9.19 -13.72
N ILE A 61 4.12 8.79 -12.45
CA ILE A 61 2.93 8.20 -11.84
C ILE A 61 1.80 9.24 -11.81
N GLU A 62 2.08 10.46 -11.36
CA GLU A 62 1.10 11.54 -11.28
C GLU A 62 0.53 11.89 -12.65
N TRP A 63 1.39 11.94 -13.68
CA TRP A 63 0.98 12.12 -15.07
C TRP A 63 0.07 10.99 -15.56
N CYS A 64 0.49 9.74 -15.39
CA CYS A 64 -0.29 8.56 -15.80
C CYS A 64 -1.65 8.49 -15.09
N TRP A 65 -1.72 8.96 -13.83
CA TRP A 65 -2.95 9.03 -13.07
C TRP A 65 -3.74 10.34 -13.31
N GLY A 66 -3.23 11.27 -14.12
CA GLY A 66 -3.91 12.55 -14.36
C GLY A 66 -4.24 13.31 -13.07
N ILE A 67 -3.35 13.25 -12.08
CA ILE A 67 -3.45 14.04 -10.84
C ILE A 67 -2.47 15.20 -10.89
N ARG A 68 -2.67 16.18 -9.99
CA ARG A 68 -1.80 17.34 -9.93
C ARG A 68 -0.39 16.90 -9.52
N ARG A 69 0.63 17.50 -10.15
CA ARG A 69 2.02 17.27 -9.76
C ARG A 69 2.26 17.64 -8.29
N GLY A 70 2.95 16.78 -7.55
CA GLY A 70 3.22 16.90 -6.12
C GLY A 70 1.99 16.69 -5.24
N SER A 71 0.92 16.07 -5.74
CA SER A 71 -0.30 15.78 -4.97
C SER A 71 -0.43 14.32 -4.56
N LEU A 72 0.41 13.43 -5.08
CA LEU A 72 0.41 12.03 -4.70
C LEU A 72 0.91 11.86 -3.26
N ASN A 73 0.05 11.30 -2.41
CA ASN A 73 0.36 10.96 -1.04
C ASN A 73 0.34 9.43 -0.85
N PHE A 74 1.46 8.86 -0.40
CA PHE A 74 1.54 7.44 -0.03
C PHE A 74 1.17 7.18 1.43
N ASP A 75 1.12 8.21 2.26
CA ASP A 75 0.75 8.11 3.67
C ASP A 75 -0.79 8.06 3.80
N THR A 76 -1.40 7.02 3.23
CA THR A 76 -2.85 6.76 3.26
C THR A 76 -3.12 5.42 3.91
N SER A 77 -4.25 5.31 4.62
CA SER A 77 -4.64 4.06 5.29
C SER A 77 -4.77 2.87 4.35
N ARG A 78 -5.10 3.09 3.07
CA ARG A 78 -5.20 2.05 2.03
C ARG A 78 -3.84 1.57 1.49
N ASN A 79 -2.78 2.33 1.72
CA ASN A 79 -1.42 1.94 1.38
C ASN A 79 -0.68 1.39 2.62
N MET A 80 -1.36 1.25 3.76
CA MET A 80 -0.74 0.84 5.02
C MET A 80 -1.33 -0.48 5.52
N PHE A 81 -0.50 -1.28 6.18
CA PHE A 81 -0.90 -2.53 6.83
C PHE A 81 0.06 -2.88 7.97
N PHE A 82 -0.34 -3.82 8.83
CA PHE A 82 0.37 -4.14 10.06
C PHE A 82 1.17 -5.44 9.94
N LEU A 83 2.42 -5.42 10.41
CA LEU A 83 3.35 -6.56 10.40
C LEU A 83 4.09 -6.67 11.73
N ASP A 84 4.43 -7.88 12.17
CA ASP A 84 5.40 -8.05 13.25
C ASP A 84 6.79 -7.52 12.81
N VAL A 85 7.57 -6.98 13.75
CA VAL A 85 8.92 -6.42 13.53
C VAL A 85 9.82 -7.37 12.74
N SER A 86 9.77 -8.68 13.01
CA SER A 86 10.61 -9.66 12.32
C SER A 86 10.28 -9.76 10.83
N VAL A 87 8.99 -9.86 10.50
CA VAL A 87 8.46 -9.93 9.14
C VAL A 87 8.60 -8.59 8.41
N PHE A 88 8.37 -7.48 9.11
CA PHE A 88 8.56 -6.12 8.61
C PHE A 88 10.00 -5.88 8.13
N LYS A 89 10.99 -6.33 8.90
CA LYS A 89 12.42 -6.24 8.50
C LYS A 89 12.70 -6.99 7.20
N LEU A 90 12.08 -8.15 6.99
CA LEU A 90 12.21 -8.92 5.75
C LEU A 90 11.51 -8.22 4.59
N TYR A 91 10.35 -7.63 4.84
CA TYR A 91 9.57 -6.87 3.85
C TYR A 91 10.36 -5.65 3.36
N ARG A 92 10.90 -4.82 4.26
CA ARG A 92 11.75 -3.67 3.91
C ARG A 92 13.01 -4.05 3.13
N LYS A 93 13.56 -5.24 3.40
CA LYS A 93 14.70 -5.80 2.65
C LYS A 93 14.28 -6.47 1.33
N ARG A 94 13.01 -6.34 0.92
CA ARG A 94 12.44 -6.91 -0.31
C ARG A 94 12.65 -8.42 -0.41
N LYS A 95 12.60 -9.13 0.72
CA LYS A 95 12.75 -10.60 0.78
C LYS A 95 11.46 -11.33 0.42
N TRP A 96 10.34 -10.61 0.43
CA TRP A 96 9.03 -11.08 -0.01
C TRP A 96 8.18 -9.86 -0.40
N VAL A 97 7.06 -10.10 -1.09
CA VAL A 97 6.12 -9.06 -1.54
C VAL A 97 4.70 -9.60 -1.51
N LEU A 98 3.72 -8.72 -1.33
CA LEU A 98 2.31 -9.05 -1.53
C LEU A 98 1.99 -9.04 -3.03
N ILE A 99 1.44 -10.14 -3.51
CA ILE A 99 0.96 -10.25 -4.89
C ILE A 99 -0.56 -10.37 -4.83
N PRO A 100 -1.31 -9.49 -5.50
CA PRO A 100 -2.76 -9.63 -5.58
C PRO A 100 -3.13 -10.90 -6.35
N GLU A 101 -4.28 -11.48 -6.03
CA GLU A 101 -4.81 -12.57 -6.81
C GLU A 101 -5.07 -12.13 -8.26
N GLU A 102 -4.91 -13.05 -9.21
CA GLU A 102 -5.04 -12.77 -10.65
C GLU A 102 -6.40 -12.14 -10.99
N HIS A 103 -7.48 -12.70 -10.42
CA HIS A 103 -8.83 -12.19 -10.63
C HIS A 103 -9.04 -10.75 -10.14
N VAL A 104 -8.22 -10.27 -9.20
CA VAL A 104 -8.23 -8.87 -8.73
C VAL A 104 -7.54 -7.99 -9.77
N VAL A 105 -6.41 -8.43 -10.31
CA VAL A 105 -5.66 -7.72 -11.36
C VAL A 105 -6.48 -7.59 -12.64
N ASP A 106 -7.17 -8.67 -13.03
CA ASP A 106 -7.99 -8.72 -14.24
C ASP A 106 -9.08 -7.64 -14.26
N ARG A 107 -9.61 -7.25 -13.10
CA ARG A 107 -10.60 -6.17 -12.97
C ARG A 107 -10.06 -4.81 -13.42
N TYR A 108 -8.74 -4.64 -13.40
CA TYR A 108 -8.07 -3.42 -13.86
C TYR A 108 -7.63 -3.48 -15.32
N LEU A 109 -7.98 -4.55 -16.04
CA LEU A 109 -7.68 -4.72 -17.45
C LEU A 109 -8.96 -4.59 -18.28
N ASN A 110 -8.84 -3.98 -19.46
CA ASN A 110 -9.90 -4.01 -20.46
C ASN A 110 -9.89 -5.33 -21.25
N GLN A 111 -10.86 -5.49 -22.15
CA GLN A 111 -11.00 -6.67 -23.02
C GLN A 111 -9.78 -6.97 -23.91
N ARG A 112 -8.83 -6.04 -24.03
CA ARG A 112 -7.57 -6.20 -24.78
C ARG A 112 -6.37 -6.41 -23.86
N ALA A 113 -6.59 -6.78 -22.61
CA ALA A 113 -5.56 -6.93 -21.57
C ALA A 113 -4.70 -5.66 -21.38
N LYS A 114 -5.26 -4.47 -21.62
CA LYS A 114 -4.61 -3.19 -21.33
C LYS A 114 -5.14 -2.61 -20.02
N PRO A 115 -4.29 -1.92 -19.23
CA PRO A 115 -4.76 -1.24 -18.03
C PRO A 115 -5.90 -0.27 -18.33
N LEU A 116 -6.92 -0.26 -17.46
CA LEU A 116 -8.01 0.71 -17.50
C LEU A 116 -7.48 2.13 -17.30
N ILE A 117 -8.15 3.12 -17.90
CA ILE A 117 -7.84 4.53 -17.59
C ILE A 117 -8.42 4.89 -16.22
N ARG A 118 -7.87 5.89 -15.54
CA ARG A 118 -8.27 6.25 -14.17
C ARG A 118 -9.79 6.45 -13.98
N PRO A 119 -10.55 7.13 -14.87
CA PRO A 119 -11.99 7.25 -14.71
C PRO A 119 -12.71 5.89 -14.68
N GLN A 120 -12.21 4.92 -15.46
CA GLN A 120 -12.74 3.55 -15.45
C GLN A 120 -12.35 2.81 -14.18
N MET A 121 -11.09 2.95 -13.73
CA MET A 121 -10.63 2.37 -12.46
C MET A 121 -11.44 2.87 -11.26
N GLN A 122 -11.79 4.16 -11.22
CA GLN A 122 -12.60 4.77 -10.15
C GLN A 122 -14.07 4.33 -10.20
N ALA A 123 -14.56 3.91 -11.36
CA ALA A 123 -15.91 3.38 -11.53
C ALA A 123 -16.01 1.89 -11.13
N LEU A 124 -14.89 1.21 -10.87
CA LEU A 124 -14.90 -0.17 -10.41
C LEU A 124 -15.60 -0.28 -9.05
N LYS A 125 -16.55 -1.21 -8.97
CA LYS A 125 -17.19 -1.60 -7.72
C LYS A 125 -16.47 -2.81 -7.16
N PHE A 126 -16.01 -2.70 -5.93
CA PHE A 126 -15.50 -3.84 -5.17
C PHE A 126 -16.66 -4.36 -4.32
N GLU A 127 -17.01 -5.63 -4.53
CA GLU A 127 -17.90 -6.32 -3.59
C GLU A 127 -17.20 -6.35 -2.23
N VAL A 128 -17.87 -5.82 -1.21
CA VAL A 128 -17.39 -5.92 0.16
C VAL A 128 -17.58 -7.37 0.57
N TRP A 129 -16.49 -8.09 0.84
CA TRP A 129 -16.56 -9.43 1.42
C TRP A 129 -17.30 -9.31 2.76
N HIS A 130 -18.54 -9.80 2.81
CA HIS A 130 -19.25 -10.04 4.06
C HIS A 130 -18.70 -11.37 4.58
N SER A 131 -17.71 -11.31 5.47
CA SER A 131 -17.22 -12.48 6.18
C SER A 131 -18.43 -13.13 6.85
N HIS A 132 -18.80 -14.32 6.36
CA HIS A 132 -19.62 -15.22 7.14
C HIS A 132 -18.79 -15.51 8.40
N SER A 133 -19.30 -15.06 9.54
CA SER A 133 -18.77 -15.36 10.86
C SER A 133 -18.62 -16.88 10.98
N ILE A 134 -17.40 -17.34 11.25
CA ILE A 134 -17.14 -18.68 11.80
C ILE A 134 -16.89 -18.49 13.28
#